data_AF-A0A9W4H1F7-F1
#
_entry.id   AF-A0A9W4H1F7-F1
#
_cell.length_a   1.000
_cell.length_b   1.000
_cell.length_c   1.000
_cell.angle_alpha   90.00
_cell.angle_beta   90.00
_cell.angle_gamma   90.00
#
_symmetry.space_group_name_H-M   'P 1'
#
loop_
_entity.id
_entity.type
_entity.pdbx_description
1 polymer ?
#
loop_
_entity_poly.entity_id
_entity_poly.type
_entity_poly.pdbx_seq_one_letter_code
_entity_poly.pdbx_strand_id
1 'polypeptide(L)'
;MARSSLDRQDLDLPWLIAAGQREGGSLDDFYAALETSAQAARARYNADHRQPLTSKTYVGHLLPNQDDRDRYQLEAGTRLVRRLATAIRDLTRGSLHDGHEHAADFATFRLGILVRADDGHETYVAVRITGSVPDDLTAVVLRHVPGCEPTHWYPEYALPSRSLLPAEQAWSTLMDPKAAAELLNEE
;
A
#
# COMPACT_ATOMS: atom_id res chain seq x y z
N MET A 1 -26.85 11.15 -2.97
CA MET A 1 -25.82 10.12 -2.70
C MET A 1 -24.60 10.47 -3.55
N ALA A 2 -23.75 11.37 -3.04
CA ALA A 2 -22.59 11.87 -3.76
C ALA A 2 -21.42 10.91 -3.53
N ARG A 3 -20.92 10.28 -4.60
CA ARG A 3 -19.64 9.56 -4.57
C ARG A 3 -18.54 10.61 -4.36
N SER A 4 -17.86 10.50 -3.22
CA SER A 4 -16.67 11.29 -2.90
C SER A 4 -15.63 11.17 -4.02
N SER A 5 -15.15 12.31 -4.53
CA SER A 5 -14.18 12.40 -5.61
C SER A 5 -12.75 12.05 -5.21
N LEU A 6 -12.53 11.60 -3.97
CA LEU A 6 -11.21 11.23 -3.43
C LEU A 6 -10.82 9.77 -3.68
N ASP A 7 -11.76 8.92 -4.09
CA ASP A 7 -11.54 7.46 -4.18
C ASP A 7 -10.98 7.00 -5.56
N ARG A 8 -10.72 7.95 -6.48
CA ARG A 8 -10.32 7.62 -7.86
C ARG A 8 -8.81 7.52 -8.07
N GLN A 9 -7.98 7.95 -7.10
CA GLN A 9 -6.54 8.07 -7.31
C GLN A 9 -5.74 6.79 -6.99
N ASP A 10 -6.36 5.77 -6.40
CA ASP A 10 -5.68 4.53 -5.95
C ASP A 10 -6.20 3.25 -6.64
N LEU A 11 -6.78 3.36 -7.84
CA LEU A 11 -7.17 2.16 -8.59
C LEU A 11 -5.94 1.51 -9.25
N ASP A 12 -5.71 0.23 -8.97
CA ASP A 12 -4.80 -0.62 -9.74
C ASP A 12 -5.37 -0.76 -11.16
N LEU A 13 -4.94 0.13 -12.06
CA LEU A 13 -5.34 0.06 -13.45
C LEU A 13 -4.64 -1.13 -14.12
N PRO A 14 -5.37 -1.93 -14.93
CA PRO A 14 -4.76 -3.02 -15.66
C PRO A 14 -3.71 -2.47 -16.63
N TRP A 15 -2.50 -3.03 -16.57
CA TRP A 15 -1.36 -2.65 -17.41
C TRP A 15 -1.52 -3.06 -18.89
N LEU A 16 -2.52 -3.89 -19.19
CA LEU A 16 -2.87 -4.29 -20.55
C LEU A 16 -4.16 -3.58 -20.97
N ILE A 17 -4.04 -2.58 -21.83
CA ILE A 17 -5.17 -1.86 -22.42
C ILE A 17 -5.10 -2.04 -23.93
N ALA A 18 -6.22 -2.40 -24.56
CA ALA A 18 -6.32 -2.35 -26.02
C ALA A 18 -6.27 -0.88 -26.47
N ALA A 19 -5.48 -0.58 -27.51
CA ALA A 19 -5.35 0.77 -28.05
C ALA A 19 -6.62 1.29 -28.74
N GLY A 20 -7.67 0.46 -28.84
CA GLY A 20 -8.96 0.83 -29.43
C GLY A 20 -9.42 -0.17 -30.50
N GLN A 21 -10.30 0.28 -31.38
CA GLN A 21 -10.73 -0.47 -32.57
C GLN A 21 -9.68 -0.33 -33.68
N ARG A 22 -9.58 -1.34 -34.56
CA ARG A 22 -8.67 -1.30 -35.70
C ARG A 22 -9.27 -0.48 -36.84
N GLU A 23 -8.50 0.44 -37.39
CA GLU A 23 -8.88 1.32 -38.51
C GLU A 23 -8.23 0.87 -39.82
N GLY A 24 -8.49 -0.38 -40.23
CA GLY A 24 -7.80 -0.99 -41.37
C GLY A 24 -7.88 -0.14 -42.65
N GLY A 25 -6.72 0.23 -43.18
CA GLY A 25 -6.59 1.07 -44.39
C GLY A 25 -6.48 2.57 -44.11
N SER A 26 -6.62 3.01 -42.86
CA SER A 26 -6.26 4.35 -42.42
C SER A 26 -4.74 4.54 -42.42
N LEU A 27 -4.27 5.76 -42.73
CA LEU A 27 -2.88 6.13 -42.53
C LEU A 27 -2.48 6.12 -41.05
N ASP A 28 -3.47 6.27 -40.16
CA ASP A 28 -3.30 6.32 -38.71
C ASP A 28 -3.64 4.97 -38.03
N ASP A 29 -3.69 3.85 -38.76
CA ASP A 29 -3.94 2.52 -38.17
C ASP A 29 -2.82 2.13 -37.19
N PHE A 30 -3.07 2.33 -35.90
CA PHE A 30 -2.17 1.96 -34.81
C PHE A 30 -1.69 0.51 -34.90
N TYR A 31 -2.57 -0.43 -35.28
CA TYR A 31 -2.21 -1.84 -35.35
C TYR A 31 -1.29 -2.14 -36.53
N ALA A 32 -1.45 -1.44 -37.66
CA ALA A 32 -0.52 -1.54 -38.78
C ALA A 32 0.85 -0.92 -38.44
N ALA A 33 0.87 0.23 -37.74
CA ALA A 33 2.10 0.84 -37.25
C ALA A 33 2.83 -0.06 -36.23
N LEU A 34 2.08 -0.67 -35.31
CA LEU A 34 2.59 -1.63 -34.32
C LEU A 34 3.18 -2.88 -34.99
N GLU A 35 2.47 -3.45 -35.97
CA GLU A 35 2.96 -4.60 -36.73
C GLU A 35 4.27 -4.27 -37.44
N THR A 36 4.34 -3.12 -38.13
CA THR A 36 5.54 -2.64 -38.83
C THR A 36 6.72 -2.50 -37.87
N SER A 37 6.50 -1.85 -36.72
CA SER A 37 7.53 -1.70 -35.68
C SER A 37 8.02 -3.06 -35.15
N ALA A 38 7.09 -3.99 -34.91
CA ALA A 38 7.42 -5.33 -34.39
C ALA A 38 8.16 -6.20 -35.43
N GLN A 39 7.89 -6.04 -36.72
CA GLN A 39 8.67 -6.67 -37.79
C GLN A 39 10.09 -6.10 -37.84
N ALA A 40 10.24 -4.78 -37.73
CA ALA A 40 11.55 -4.12 -37.69
C ALA A 40 12.37 -4.54 -36.45
N ALA A 41 11.73 -4.66 -35.29
CA ALA A 41 12.37 -5.14 -34.07
C ALA A 41 12.84 -6.60 -34.19
N ARG A 42 12.05 -7.46 -34.85
CA ARG A 42 12.47 -8.83 -35.16
C ARG A 42 13.70 -8.86 -36.07
N ALA A 43 13.74 -8.01 -37.09
CA ALA A 43 14.87 -7.94 -38.00
C ALA A 43 16.16 -7.56 -37.26
N ARG A 44 16.10 -6.58 -36.35
CA ARG A 44 17.22 -6.21 -35.45
C ARG A 44 17.63 -7.38 -34.56
N TYR A 45 16.67 -8.00 -33.87
CA TYR A 45 16.95 -9.16 -33.01
C TYR A 45 17.69 -10.27 -33.78
N ASN A 46 17.20 -10.64 -34.97
CA ASN A 46 17.81 -11.70 -35.77
C ASN A 46 19.20 -11.34 -36.32
N ALA A 47 19.52 -10.05 -36.47
CA ALA A 47 20.86 -9.60 -36.85
C ALA A 47 21.87 -9.78 -35.70
N ASP A 48 21.41 -9.58 -34.45
CA ASP A 48 22.28 -9.58 -33.27
C ASP A 48 22.39 -10.97 -32.58
N HIS A 49 21.54 -11.93 -32.94
CA HIS A 49 21.44 -13.23 -32.26
C HIS A 49 21.78 -14.40 -33.18
N ARG A 50 22.61 -15.34 -32.68
CA ARG A 50 23.00 -16.56 -33.41
C ARG A 50 21.83 -17.49 -33.74
N GLN A 51 20.78 -17.47 -32.93
CA GLN A 51 19.56 -18.24 -33.15
C GLN A 51 18.42 -17.27 -33.53
N PRO A 52 18.00 -17.23 -34.80
CA PRO A 52 16.98 -16.30 -35.25
C PRO A 52 15.58 -16.74 -34.80
N LEU A 53 14.70 -15.77 -34.58
CA LEU A 53 13.27 -15.97 -34.35
C LEU A 53 12.57 -16.35 -35.66
N THR A 54 11.69 -17.35 -35.58
CA THR A 54 10.82 -17.82 -36.68
C THR A 54 9.43 -17.18 -36.67
N SER A 55 9.09 -16.42 -35.63
CA SER A 55 7.82 -15.68 -35.55
C SER A 55 7.73 -14.59 -36.62
N LYS A 56 6.51 -14.17 -36.98
CA LYS A 56 6.31 -13.07 -37.94
C LYS A 56 6.76 -11.72 -37.39
N THR A 57 6.56 -11.50 -36.09
CA THR A 57 6.84 -10.26 -35.37
C THR A 57 7.61 -10.53 -34.08
N TYR A 58 8.23 -9.50 -33.52
CA TYR A 58 8.86 -9.53 -32.20
C TYR A 58 8.49 -8.28 -31.41
N VAL A 59 7.82 -8.48 -30.27
CA VAL A 59 7.35 -7.40 -29.38
C VAL A 59 8.02 -7.44 -28.01
N GLY A 60 9.09 -8.21 -27.82
CA GLY A 60 9.75 -8.34 -26.51
C GLY A 60 10.19 -6.99 -25.92
N HIS A 61 10.59 -6.05 -26.78
CA HIS A 61 10.96 -4.68 -26.41
C HIS A 61 9.80 -3.80 -25.92
N LEU A 62 8.54 -4.23 -26.09
CA LEU A 62 7.34 -3.53 -25.62
C LEU A 62 6.74 -4.18 -24.37
N LEU A 63 7.26 -5.35 -23.96
CA LEU A 63 6.79 -6.02 -22.76
C LEU A 63 7.48 -5.41 -21.53
N PRO A 64 6.80 -5.41 -20.36
CA PRO A 64 7.40 -4.93 -19.12
C PRO A 64 8.74 -5.60 -18.84
N ASN A 65 9.75 -4.77 -18.60
CA ASN A 65 11.08 -5.22 -18.20
C ASN A 65 11.20 -5.21 -16.65
N GLN A 66 12.42 -5.37 -16.14
CA GLN A 66 12.63 -5.34 -14.70
C GLN A 66 12.37 -3.95 -14.10
N ASP A 67 12.83 -2.88 -14.75
CA ASP A 67 12.60 -1.50 -14.29
C ASP A 67 11.10 -1.16 -14.20
N ASP A 68 10.28 -1.66 -15.13
CA ASP A 68 8.82 -1.51 -15.08
C ASP A 68 8.21 -2.23 -13.86
N ARG A 69 8.70 -3.44 -13.55
CA ARG A 69 8.25 -4.20 -12.37
C ARG A 69 8.68 -3.53 -11.07
N ASP A 70 9.93 -3.07 -11.01
CA ASP A 70 10.48 -2.39 -9.84
C ASP A 70 9.72 -1.10 -9.57
N ARG A 71 9.42 -0.31 -10.63
CA ARG A 71 8.58 0.89 -10.53
C ARG A 71 7.18 0.53 -10.02
N TYR A 72 6.54 -0.47 -10.61
CA TYR A 72 5.21 -0.91 -10.18
C TYR A 72 5.19 -1.32 -8.70
N GLN A 73 6.17 -2.10 -8.25
CA GLN A 73 6.28 -2.53 -6.86
C GLN A 73 6.51 -1.34 -5.91
N LEU A 74 7.36 -0.38 -6.31
CA LEU A 74 7.60 0.84 -5.54
C LEU A 74 6.32 1.70 -5.43
N GLU A 75 5.59 1.86 -6.53
CA GLU A 75 4.33 2.60 -6.56
C GLU A 75 3.27 1.93 -5.69
N ALA A 76 3.10 0.61 -5.82
CA ALA A 76 2.16 -0.16 -5.01
C ALA A 76 2.50 -0.09 -3.52
N GLY A 77 3.78 -0.23 -3.16
CA GLY A 77 4.26 -0.07 -1.79
C GLY A 77 4.02 1.34 -1.26
N THR A 78 4.27 2.37 -2.07
CA THR A 78 4.03 3.77 -1.70
C THR A 78 2.54 4.05 -1.45
N ARG A 79 1.65 3.53 -2.31
CA ARG A 79 0.19 3.63 -2.11
C ARG A 79 -0.22 2.97 -0.80
N LEU A 80 0.28 1.75 -0.53
CA LEU A 80 -0.01 1.04 0.71
C LEU A 80 0.46 1.84 1.95
N VAL A 81 1.68 2.36 1.94
CA VAL A 81 2.22 3.16 3.07
C VAL A 81 1.39 4.43 3.29
N ARG A 82 1.01 5.14 2.23
CA ARG A 82 0.15 6.34 2.35
C ARG A 82 -1.22 5.98 2.95
N ARG A 83 -1.85 4.92 2.46
CA ARG A 83 -3.13 4.44 2.99
C ARG A 83 -3.02 4.02 4.46
N LEU A 84 -1.93 3.34 4.83
CA LEU A 84 -1.67 2.96 6.22
C LEU A 84 -1.47 4.18 7.12
N ALA A 85 -0.65 5.14 6.71
CA ALA A 85 -0.40 6.35 7.49
C ALA A 85 -1.70 7.13 7.75
N THR A 86 -2.55 7.31 6.72
CA THR A 86 -3.86 7.94 6.89
C THR A 86 -4.75 7.14 7.84
N ALA A 87 -4.88 5.83 7.63
CA ALA A 87 -5.71 4.99 8.50
C ALA A 87 -5.22 5.00 9.95
N ILE A 88 -3.91 4.87 10.19
CA ILE A 88 -3.32 4.91 11.53
C ILE A 88 -3.62 6.23 12.23
N ARG A 89 -3.49 7.35 11.52
CA ARG A 89 -3.84 8.68 12.06
C ARG A 89 -5.32 8.75 12.44
N ASP A 90 -6.21 8.31 11.55
CA ASP A 90 -7.66 8.33 11.78
C ASP A 90 -8.08 7.43 12.94
N LEU A 91 -7.54 6.22 13.03
CA LEU A 91 -7.80 5.27 14.13
C LEU A 91 -7.29 5.82 15.45
N THR A 92 -6.08 6.41 15.47
CA THR A 92 -5.51 7.06 16.65
C THR A 92 -6.39 8.21 17.12
N ARG A 93 -6.82 9.09 16.20
CA ARG A 93 -7.71 10.23 16.52
C ARG A 93 -9.05 9.76 17.05
N GLY A 94 -9.67 8.77 16.40
CA GLY A 94 -10.94 8.18 16.85
C GLY A 94 -10.83 7.65 18.28
N SER A 95 -9.75 6.92 18.56
CA SER A 95 -9.52 6.33 19.88
C SER A 95 -9.19 7.38 20.95
N LEU A 96 -8.46 8.44 20.62
CA LEU A 96 -8.26 9.58 21.52
C LEU A 96 -9.57 10.27 21.90
N HIS A 97 -10.55 10.31 20.99
CA HIS A 97 -11.84 10.96 21.24
C HIS A 97 -12.73 10.18 22.20
N ASP A 98 -12.79 8.86 22.10
CA ASP A 98 -13.75 8.05 22.85
C ASP A 98 -13.13 7.02 23.81
N GLY A 99 -11.81 6.84 23.80
CA GLY A 99 -11.10 5.87 24.63
C GLY A 99 -11.36 4.39 24.27
N HIS A 100 -11.97 4.12 23.11
CA HIS A 100 -12.26 2.77 22.62
C HIS A 100 -11.28 2.35 21.52
N GLU A 101 -11.20 1.05 21.25
CA GLU A 101 -10.41 0.56 20.13
C GLU A 101 -11.10 0.91 18.82
N HIS A 102 -10.36 1.55 17.91
CA HIS A 102 -10.77 1.73 16.53
C HIS A 102 -9.98 0.78 15.64
N ALA A 103 -10.62 0.17 14.66
CA ALA A 103 -9.97 -0.80 13.78
C ALA A 103 -10.36 -0.67 12.31
N ALA A 104 -9.43 -1.00 11.43
CA ALA A 104 -9.62 -1.04 9.98
C ALA A 104 -9.15 -2.37 9.39
N ASP A 105 -9.86 -2.85 8.36
CA ASP A 105 -9.51 -4.06 7.63
C ASP A 105 -8.65 -3.74 6.39
N PHE A 106 -7.56 -4.48 6.26
CA PHE A 106 -6.70 -4.52 5.09
C PHE A 106 -6.80 -5.91 4.43
N ALA A 107 -6.20 -6.06 3.25
CA ALA A 107 -6.36 -7.28 2.45
C ALA A 107 -5.95 -8.57 3.19
N THR A 108 -4.92 -8.51 4.05
CA THR A 108 -4.36 -9.69 4.74
C THR A 108 -4.37 -9.61 6.26
N PHE A 109 -4.79 -8.47 6.82
CA PHE A 109 -4.77 -8.24 8.26
C PHE A 109 -5.79 -7.18 8.69
N ARG A 110 -6.15 -7.20 9.96
CA ARG A 110 -6.91 -6.15 10.64
C ARG A 110 -5.98 -5.40 11.57
N LEU A 111 -6.04 -4.07 11.52
CA LEU A 111 -5.29 -3.17 12.40
C LEU A 111 -6.25 -2.53 13.41
N GLY A 112 -5.94 -2.61 14.69
CA GLY A 112 -6.63 -1.92 15.77
C GLY A 112 -5.69 -0.99 16.52
N ILE A 113 -6.19 0.18 16.93
CA ILE A 113 -5.48 1.13 17.78
C ILE A 113 -6.39 1.52 18.95
N LEU A 114 -5.83 1.47 20.16
CA LEU A 114 -6.45 1.93 21.39
C LEU A 114 -5.55 2.94 22.08
N VAL A 115 -6.07 4.12 22.37
CA VAL A 115 -5.41 5.15 23.16
C VAL A 115 -6.19 5.36 24.45
N ARG A 116 -5.49 5.34 25.58
CA ARG A 116 -6.06 5.59 26.90
C ARG A 116 -5.19 6.56 27.68
N ALA A 117 -5.81 7.62 28.17
CA ALA A 117 -5.22 8.44 29.22
C ALA A 117 -5.47 7.75 30.56
N ASP A 118 -4.41 7.55 31.35
CA ASP A 118 -4.52 7.16 32.75
C ASP A 118 -4.54 8.39 33.66
N ASP A 119 -5.12 8.26 34.85
CA ASP A 119 -5.26 9.36 35.84
C ASP A 119 -3.89 9.96 36.26
N GLY A 120 -2.77 9.27 35.97
CA GLY A 120 -1.40 9.71 36.19
C GLY A 120 -0.80 10.65 35.13
N HIS A 121 -1.60 11.16 34.17
CA HIS A 121 -1.19 12.00 33.03
C HIS A 121 -0.40 11.29 31.92
N GLU A 122 -0.28 9.98 31.97
CA GLU A 122 0.34 9.18 30.91
C GLU A 122 -0.71 8.75 29.88
N THR A 123 -0.40 8.92 28.60
CA THR A 123 -1.25 8.48 27.50
C THR A 123 -0.66 7.20 26.91
N TYR A 124 -1.32 6.07 27.15
CA TYR A 124 -0.92 4.77 26.64
C TYR A 124 -1.54 4.52 25.28
N VAL A 125 -0.76 3.97 24.36
CA VAL A 125 -1.23 3.53 23.05
C VAL A 125 -0.94 2.05 22.90
N ALA A 126 -1.94 1.30 22.46
CA ALA A 126 -1.82 -0.09 22.07
C ALA A 126 -2.16 -0.24 20.58
N VAL A 127 -1.32 -0.96 19.85
CA VAL A 127 -1.55 -1.37 18.47
C VAL A 127 -1.77 -2.87 18.46
N ARG A 128 -2.84 -3.31 17.79
CA ARG A 128 -3.14 -4.71 17.56
C ARG A 128 -3.17 -5.02 16.08
N ILE A 129 -2.50 -6.10 15.69
CA ILE A 129 -2.57 -6.64 14.33
C ILE A 129 -3.13 -8.06 14.42
N THR A 130 -4.14 -8.36 13.61
CA THR A 130 -4.69 -9.72 13.48
C THR A 130 -4.56 -10.18 12.04
N GLY A 131 -3.83 -11.26 11.81
CA GLY A 131 -3.51 -11.78 10.47
C GLY A 131 -2.01 -11.97 10.26
N SER A 132 -1.62 -12.28 9.03
CA SER A 132 -0.22 -12.48 8.67
C SER A 132 0.36 -11.18 8.11
N VAL A 133 1.32 -10.61 8.84
CA VAL A 133 2.01 -9.36 8.51
C VAL A 133 3.51 -9.59 8.68
N PRO A 134 4.35 -9.29 7.66
CA PRO A 134 5.80 -9.32 7.80
C PRO A 134 6.31 -8.29 8.81
N ASP A 135 7.43 -8.58 9.47
CA ASP A 135 8.02 -7.71 10.49
C ASP A 135 8.29 -6.28 9.99
N ASP A 136 8.74 -6.13 8.74
CA ASP A 136 8.97 -4.81 8.13
C ASP A 136 7.67 -3.98 8.03
N LEU A 137 6.54 -4.62 7.74
CA LEU A 137 5.25 -3.95 7.67
C LEU A 137 4.72 -3.60 9.06
N THR A 138 4.95 -4.46 10.05
CA THR A 138 4.71 -4.14 11.46
C THR A 138 5.52 -2.91 11.87
N ALA A 139 6.81 -2.84 11.54
CA ALA A 139 7.65 -1.68 11.85
C ALA A 139 7.15 -0.39 11.19
N VAL A 140 6.66 -0.46 9.94
CA VAL A 140 6.00 0.66 9.25
C VAL A 140 4.76 1.12 10.02
N VAL A 141 3.89 0.20 10.45
CA VAL A 141 2.69 0.53 11.24
C VAL A 141 3.07 1.26 12.52
N LEU A 142 3.98 0.69 13.32
CA LEU A 142 4.37 1.24 14.62
C LEU A 142 5.05 2.62 14.49
N ARG A 143 5.86 2.82 13.44
CA ARG A 143 6.50 4.11 13.14
C ARG A 143 5.49 5.20 12.76
N HIS A 144 4.34 4.84 12.20
CA HIS A 144 3.35 5.81 11.72
C HIS A 144 2.31 6.22 12.77
N VAL A 145 2.32 5.62 13.96
CA VAL A 145 1.46 6.07 15.06
C VAL A 145 1.94 7.46 15.53
N PRO A 146 1.10 8.50 15.44
CA PRO A 146 1.51 9.85 15.81
C PRO A 146 1.90 9.96 17.29
N GLY A 147 2.90 10.78 17.60
CA GLY A 147 3.27 11.08 18.99
C GLY A 147 3.96 9.96 19.75
N CYS A 148 4.32 8.85 19.10
CA CYS A 148 5.04 7.72 19.71
C CYS A 148 6.48 7.65 19.19
N GLU A 149 7.42 7.30 20.08
CA GLU A 149 8.82 7.05 19.70
C GLU A 149 8.92 5.68 19.00
N PRO A 150 9.35 5.62 17.71
CA PRO A 150 9.34 4.38 16.93
C PRO A 150 10.14 3.22 17.52
N THR A 151 11.06 3.50 18.45
CA THR A 151 11.92 2.49 19.09
C THR A 151 11.43 2.06 20.48
N HIS A 152 10.38 2.67 21.02
CA HIS A 152 9.89 2.41 22.38
C HIS A 152 8.64 1.52 22.43
N TRP A 153 8.41 0.73 21.38
CA TRP A 153 7.30 -0.22 21.35
C TRP A 153 7.63 -1.49 22.12
N TYR A 154 6.78 -1.84 23.07
CA TYR A 154 6.88 -3.07 23.83
C TYR A 154 5.95 -4.12 23.26
N PRO A 155 6.43 -5.33 22.90
CA PRO A 155 5.56 -6.41 22.45
C PRO A 155 4.74 -6.95 23.64
N GLU A 156 3.43 -7.04 23.44
CA GLU A 156 2.51 -7.54 24.44
C GLU A 156 2.25 -9.03 24.26
N TYR A 157 2.16 -9.75 25.37
CA TYR A 157 1.82 -11.18 25.39
C TYR A 157 0.34 -11.43 25.73
N ALA A 158 -0.37 -10.39 26.17
CA ALA A 158 -1.79 -10.39 26.47
C ALA A 158 -2.35 -8.96 26.32
N LEU A 159 -3.65 -8.85 26.10
CA LEU A 159 -4.36 -7.58 26.27
C LEU A 159 -4.88 -7.48 27.71
N PRO A 160 -5.24 -6.27 28.18
CA PRO A 160 -5.94 -6.14 29.45
C PRO A 160 -7.14 -7.10 29.50
N SER A 161 -7.22 -7.91 30.55
CA SER A 161 -8.29 -8.90 30.80
C SER A 161 -8.37 -10.13 29.87
N ARG A 162 -7.51 -10.29 28.85
CA ARG A 162 -7.53 -11.51 28.01
C ARG A 162 -6.19 -11.82 27.34
N SER A 163 -5.96 -13.10 27.06
CA SER A 163 -4.85 -13.53 26.19
C SER A 163 -5.05 -13.09 24.74
N LEU A 164 -3.94 -13.01 24.00
CA LEU A 164 -3.98 -12.87 22.54
C LEU A 164 -4.58 -14.12 21.90
N LEU A 165 -5.40 -13.90 20.88
CA LEU A 165 -5.94 -14.93 20.02
C LEU A 165 -4.89 -15.43 19.02
N PRO A 166 -5.08 -16.58 18.38
CA PRO A 166 -4.21 -17.02 17.29
C PRO A 166 -4.10 -15.97 16.19
N ALA A 167 -2.89 -15.76 15.68
CA ALA A 167 -2.54 -14.74 14.69
C ALA A 167 -2.84 -13.28 15.13
N GLU A 168 -3.05 -13.05 16.43
CA GLU A 168 -3.09 -11.73 17.03
C GLU A 168 -1.72 -11.39 17.61
N GLN A 169 -1.24 -10.19 17.30
CA GLN A 169 -0.03 -9.61 17.84
C GLN A 169 -0.37 -8.22 18.36
N ALA A 170 0.24 -7.82 19.47
CA ALA A 170 -0.01 -6.52 20.07
C ALA A 170 1.29 -5.87 20.54
N TRP A 171 1.30 -4.54 20.50
CA TRP A 171 2.37 -3.70 21.03
C TRP A 171 1.79 -2.55 21.80
N SER A 172 2.50 -2.07 22.81
CA SER A 172 2.13 -0.87 23.56
C SER A 172 3.29 0.10 23.71
N THR A 173 2.99 1.37 23.92
CA THR A 173 3.97 2.41 24.23
C THR A 173 3.28 3.62 24.88
N LEU A 174 4.08 4.61 25.25
CA LEU A 174 3.61 5.93 25.69
C LEU A 174 3.56 6.89 24.50
N MET A 175 2.47 7.63 24.42
CA MET A 175 2.30 8.75 23.50
C MET A 175 2.60 10.06 24.21
N ASP A 176 3.29 10.97 23.52
CA ASP A 176 3.51 12.33 23.97
C ASP A 176 2.14 13.04 24.17
N PRO A 177 1.82 13.51 25.39
CA PRO A 177 0.52 14.15 25.65
C PRO A 177 0.26 15.43 24.84
N LYS A 178 1.31 16.16 24.43
CA LYS A 178 1.18 17.33 23.55
C LYS A 178 0.83 16.90 22.14
N ALA A 179 1.49 15.87 21.62
CA ALA A 179 1.16 15.32 20.31
C ALA A 179 -0.28 14.76 20.28
N ALA A 180 -0.73 14.11 21.36
CA ALA A 180 -2.10 13.66 21.53
C ALA A 180 -3.10 14.84 21.48
N ALA A 181 -2.81 15.92 22.20
CA ALA A 181 -3.64 17.12 22.20
C ALA A 181 -3.66 17.84 20.84
N GLU A 182 -2.52 17.90 20.14
CA GLU A 182 -2.45 18.44 18.78
C GLU A 182 -3.33 17.62 17.82
N LEU A 183 -3.23 16.29 17.86
CA LEU A 183 -3.99 15.40 16.99
C LEU A 183 -5.52 15.51 17.22
N LEU A 184 -5.95 15.77 18.46
CA LEU A 184 -7.36 16.02 18.79
C LEU A 184 -7.90 17.35 18.24
N ASN A 185 -7.02 18.32 17.99
CA ASN A 185 -7.39 19.66 17.51
C ASN A 185 -7.34 19.81 15.99
N GLU A 186 -6.94 18.77 15.26
CA GLU A 186 -6.93 18.77 13.80
C GLU A 186 -8.32 18.45 13.26
N GLU A 187 -8.88 19.36 12.45
CA GLU A 187 -10.16 19.20 11.74
C GLU A 187 -10.07 18.17 10.59
#